data_AF-A0AA37UQD8-F1
#
_entry.id   AF-A0AA37UQD8-F1
#
_cell.length_a   1.000
_cell.length_b   1.000
_cell.length_c   1.000
_cell.angle_alpha   90.00
_cell.angle_beta   90.00
_cell.angle_gamma   90.00
#
_symmetry.space_group_name_H-M   'P 1'
#
loop_
_entity.id
_entity.type
_entity.pdbx_description
1 polymer ?
#
loop_
_entity_poly.entity_id
_entity_poly.type
_entity_poly.pdbx_seq_one_letter_code
_entity_poly.pdbx_strand_id
1 'polypeptide(L)'
;MYQQPQFLPYPQPYLGIQAPTLFRVGELVWFQMASGWRLGIVSVTAPTNQKPGVKPEIQILPISHQLFNQSPIQTLEATARPFLAFSVPNVSIPELQNKAYDEVNWEAFLRSLTPEDTHRREVALLDSSKMAAQKVGVSFSVFSRIAENEGGKKIDYHGIFLGAERIELGDVLRVRISPEQNLSAAANNLPDALLALREICTAPIDVPGMAFFKGDIYQPLTGDNAPATDAATTVPEDKLPRPLREEMVFRKKFAPAERWRCVLLKQNAVLREPDLKGRFYATHRLLPLLDGQAKVAAEAQQGIVRDVQQRLNQRIDTFKTAYIGQKRSRADTIGPALPPGSVLQFEPSVREEGA
;
A
#
# COMPACT_ATOMS: atom_id res chain seq x y z
N MET A 1 18.77 30.99 19.61
CA MET A 1 19.40 29.66 19.43
C MET A 1 18.42 28.77 18.71
N TYR A 2 18.66 28.44 17.44
CA TYR A 2 17.86 27.40 16.76
C TYR A 2 18.34 26.05 17.29
N GLN A 3 17.48 25.33 18.03
CA GLN A 3 17.75 23.94 18.36
C GLN A 3 17.81 23.15 17.06
N GLN A 4 18.92 22.45 16.82
CA GLN A 4 18.99 21.50 15.71
C GLN A 4 17.89 20.43 15.91
N PRO A 5 17.19 20.02 14.84
CA PRO A 5 16.18 18.98 14.94
C PRO A 5 16.82 17.68 15.46
N GLN A 6 16.26 17.13 16.52
CA GLN A 6 16.69 15.84 17.05
C GLN A 6 16.06 14.73 16.21
N PHE A 7 16.90 13.90 15.58
CA PHE A 7 16.44 12.74 14.81
C PHE A 7 16.40 11.51 15.71
N LEU A 8 15.22 11.21 16.25
CA LEU A 8 14.99 9.98 17.00
C LEU A 8 15.05 8.76 16.06
N PRO A 9 15.56 7.60 16.52
CA PRO A 9 15.47 6.36 15.76
C PRO A 9 14.03 6.06 15.34
N TYR A 10 13.85 5.48 14.15
CA TYR A 10 12.53 4.99 13.75
C TYR A 10 12.16 3.73 14.53
N PRO A 11 10.86 3.48 14.76
CA PRO A 11 10.41 2.25 15.40
C PRO A 11 11.03 1.04 14.74
N GLN A 12 11.60 0.15 15.56
CA GLN A 12 12.05 -1.13 15.06
C GLN A 12 10.83 -2.01 14.71
N PRO A 13 10.97 -2.96 13.78
CA PRO A 13 9.91 -3.91 13.48
C PRO A 13 9.42 -4.60 14.75
N TYR A 14 8.10 -4.69 14.93
CA TYR A 14 7.50 -5.27 16.13
C TYR A 14 7.86 -6.75 16.21
N LEU A 15 8.36 -7.18 17.38
CA LEU A 15 8.89 -8.53 17.63
C LEU A 15 10.05 -8.94 16.70
N GLY A 16 10.73 -7.99 16.04
CA GLY A 16 11.88 -8.26 15.17
C GLY A 16 11.53 -8.88 13.81
N ILE A 17 10.25 -9.10 13.52
CA ILE A 17 9.80 -9.63 12.22
C ILE A 17 9.75 -8.49 11.21
N GLN A 18 10.57 -8.58 10.16
CA GLN A 18 10.53 -7.64 9.05
C GLN A 18 9.55 -8.15 8.00
N ALA A 19 8.43 -7.44 7.82
CA ALA A 19 7.54 -7.71 6.70
C ALA A 19 8.30 -7.59 5.37
N PRO A 20 7.93 -8.39 4.36
CA PRO A 20 8.58 -8.32 3.08
C PRO A 20 8.55 -6.92 2.44
N THR A 21 9.55 -6.78 1.59
CA THR A 21 9.87 -5.63 0.75
C THR A 21 8.68 -4.93 0.07
N LEU A 22 7.95 -5.78 -0.65
CA LEU A 22 7.23 -5.42 -1.86
C LEU A 22 5.78 -5.86 -1.71
N PHE A 23 5.55 -7.16 -1.54
CA PHE A 23 4.23 -7.73 -1.31
C PHE A 23 4.12 -8.32 0.09
N ARG A 24 3.02 -8.03 0.78
CA ARG A 24 2.76 -8.51 2.13
C ARG A 24 1.46 -9.31 2.17
N VAL A 25 1.38 -10.29 3.08
CA VAL A 25 0.15 -11.05 3.29
C VAL A 25 -0.99 -10.09 3.63
N GLY A 26 -2.14 -10.28 2.99
CA GLY A 26 -3.34 -9.46 3.09
C GLY A 26 -3.40 -8.32 2.05
N GLU A 27 -2.35 -8.05 1.29
CA GLU A 27 -2.38 -7.02 0.25
C GLU A 27 -3.18 -7.46 -0.98
N LEU A 28 -3.94 -6.53 -1.53
CA LEU A 28 -4.57 -6.67 -2.83
C LEU A 28 -3.53 -6.36 -3.91
N VAL A 29 -3.45 -7.22 -4.92
CA VAL A 29 -2.44 -7.14 -5.99
C VAL A 29 -3.06 -7.46 -7.34
N TRP A 30 -2.39 -6.98 -8.38
CA TRP A 30 -2.58 -7.51 -9.73
C TRP A 30 -1.67 -8.72 -9.92
N PHE A 31 -2.15 -9.75 -10.60
CA PHE A 31 -1.32 -10.87 -11.01
C PHE A 31 -1.69 -11.32 -12.43
N GLN A 32 -0.71 -11.86 -13.13
CA GLN A 32 -0.88 -12.29 -14.51
C GLN A 32 -1.35 -13.74 -14.59
N MET A 33 -2.42 -13.98 -15.33
CA MET A 33 -2.84 -15.30 -15.82
C MET A 33 -2.69 -15.36 -17.34
N ALA A 34 -2.84 -16.53 -17.94
CA ALA A 34 -2.80 -16.71 -19.39
C ALA A 34 -3.80 -15.79 -20.15
N SER A 35 -4.92 -15.47 -19.51
CA SER A 35 -6.00 -14.61 -20.02
C SER A 35 -5.87 -13.12 -19.65
N GLY A 36 -4.72 -12.69 -19.13
CA GLY A 36 -4.42 -11.31 -18.77
C GLY A 36 -4.34 -11.05 -17.27
N TRP A 37 -4.43 -9.78 -16.87
CA TRP A 37 -4.35 -9.37 -15.48
C TRP A 37 -5.62 -9.74 -14.69
N ARG A 38 -5.42 -10.16 -13.44
CA ARG A 38 -6.45 -10.50 -12.46
C ARG A 38 -6.13 -9.85 -11.12
N LEU A 39 -7.12 -9.79 -10.23
CA LEU A 39 -7.02 -9.20 -8.89
C LEU A 39 -7.09 -10.30 -7.84
N GLY A 40 -6.26 -10.20 -6.81
CA GLY A 40 -6.25 -11.18 -5.72
C GLY A 40 -5.57 -10.68 -4.46
N ILE A 41 -5.78 -11.39 -3.36
CA ILE A 41 -5.15 -11.12 -2.05
C ILE A 41 -3.95 -12.04 -1.88
N VAL A 42 -2.80 -11.50 -1.49
CA VAL A 42 -1.63 -12.30 -1.11
C VAL A 42 -1.95 -13.07 0.18
N SER A 43 -1.95 -14.41 0.15
CA SER A 43 -2.18 -15.25 1.33
C SER A 43 -0.89 -15.74 1.98
N VAL A 44 0.16 -15.94 1.18
CA VAL A 44 1.46 -16.43 1.64
C VAL A 44 2.55 -15.69 0.88
N THR A 45 3.61 -15.29 1.59
CA THR A 45 4.81 -14.72 0.98
C THR A 45 5.99 -15.67 1.12
N ALA A 46 6.95 -15.52 0.21
CA ALA A 46 8.25 -16.17 0.33
C ALA A 46 8.93 -15.84 1.66
N PRO A 47 9.62 -16.80 2.30
CA PRO A 47 10.47 -16.51 3.45
C PRO A 47 11.51 -15.44 3.12
N THR A 48 11.78 -14.52 4.04
CA THR A 48 12.75 -13.42 3.86
C THR A 48 14.20 -13.87 3.63
N ASN A 49 14.55 -15.09 4.06
CA ASN A 49 15.89 -15.67 3.92
C ASN A 49 15.95 -16.72 2.80
N GLN A 50 15.56 -16.35 1.58
CA GLN A 50 15.69 -17.25 0.44
C GLN A 50 17.17 -17.48 0.06
N LYS A 51 17.48 -18.69 -0.40
CA LYS A 51 18.80 -19.00 -0.94
C LYS A 51 19.07 -18.16 -2.20
N PRO A 52 20.31 -17.69 -2.41
CA PRO A 52 20.68 -17.00 -3.64
C PRO A 52 20.31 -17.81 -4.89
N GLY A 53 19.70 -17.16 -5.88
CA GLY A 53 19.30 -17.79 -7.15
C GLY A 53 17.90 -18.41 -7.16
N VAL A 54 17.24 -18.54 -6.00
CA VAL A 54 15.82 -18.92 -5.94
C VAL A 54 14.97 -17.69 -6.21
N LYS A 55 14.01 -17.81 -7.13
CA LYS A 55 13.06 -16.73 -7.39
C LYS A 55 11.96 -16.75 -6.32
N PRO A 56 11.58 -15.60 -5.75
CA PRO A 56 10.53 -15.54 -4.75
C PRO A 56 9.19 -15.93 -5.36
N GLU A 57 8.45 -16.77 -4.64
CA GLU A 57 7.09 -17.16 -4.97
C GLU A 57 6.13 -16.65 -3.90
N ILE A 58 4.90 -16.40 -4.32
CA ILE A 58 3.80 -15.96 -3.47
C ILE A 58 2.57 -16.79 -3.79
N GLN A 59 1.72 -16.97 -2.79
CA GLN A 59 0.38 -17.52 -2.99
C GLN A 59 -0.61 -16.36 -3.02
N ILE A 60 -1.50 -16.38 -4.02
CA ILE A 60 -2.54 -15.38 -4.23
C ILE A 60 -3.90 -16.08 -4.23
N LEU A 61 -4.85 -15.50 -3.51
CA LEU A 61 -6.26 -15.87 -3.54
C LEU A 61 -6.98 -14.92 -4.51
N PRO A 62 -7.40 -15.39 -5.70
CA PRO A 62 -8.14 -14.55 -6.63
C PRO A 62 -9.43 -14.04 -5.99
N ILE A 63 -9.70 -12.74 -6.10
CA ILE A 63 -10.93 -12.16 -5.54
C ILE A 63 -12.05 -12.12 -6.57
N SER A 64 -13.21 -12.58 -6.16
CA SER A 64 -14.50 -12.50 -6.87
C SER A 64 -15.57 -13.03 -5.90
N HIS A 65 -16.84 -13.01 -6.25
CA HIS A 65 -17.84 -13.60 -5.37
C HIS A 65 -17.54 -15.08 -5.10
N GLN A 66 -17.62 -15.50 -3.84
CA GLN A 66 -17.31 -16.85 -3.37
C GLN A 66 -18.00 -17.97 -4.15
N LEU A 67 -19.16 -17.69 -4.77
CA LEU A 67 -19.90 -18.62 -5.62
C LEU A 67 -19.17 -18.98 -6.94
N PHE A 68 -18.15 -18.22 -7.34
CA PHE A 68 -17.23 -18.61 -8.41
C PHE A 68 -16.19 -19.64 -7.97
N ASN A 69 -16.01 -19.83 -6.65
CA ASN A 69 -15.15 -20.85 -6.04
C ASN A 69 -13.74 -20.94 -6.65
N GLN A 70 -13.08 -19.79 -6.79
CA GLN A 70 -11.74 -19.73 -7.38
C GLN A 70 -10.69 -20.37 -6.46
N SER A 71 -9.79 -21.17 -7.03
CA SER A 71 -8.71 -21.80 -6.28
C SER A 71 -7.54 -20.85 -6.02
N PRO A 72 -6.78 -21.03 -4.92
CA PRO A 72 -5.51 -20.35 -4.70
C PRO A 72 -4.52 -20.60 -5.84
N ILE A 73 -3.69 -19.60 -6.13
CA ILE A 73 -2.68 -19.65 -7.19
C ILE A 73 -1.30 -19.45 -6.56
N GLN A 74 -0.40 -20.40 -6.81
CA GLN A 74 1.03 -20.25 -6.53
C GLN A 74 1.70 -19.65 -7.78
N THR A 75 2.44 -18.56 -7.61
CA THR A 75 3.13 -17.90 -8.74
C THR A 75 4.42 -17.21 -8.31
N LEU A 76 5.24 -16.82 -9.28
CA LEU A 76 6.42 -15.98 -9.05
C LEU A 76 6.00 -14.56 -8.67
N GLU A 77 6.67 -13.99 -7.66
CA GLU A 77 6.50 -12.59 -7.25
C GLU A 77 6.64 -11.62 -8.44
N ALA A 78 7.54 -11.95 -9.38
CA ALA A 78 7.81 -11.16 -10.59
C ALA A 78 6.59 -11.03 -11.54
N THR A 79 5.55 -11.84 -11.37
CA THR A 79 4.31 -11.81 -12.17
C THR A 79 3.19 -11.01 -11.51
N ALA A 80 3.41 -10.50 -10.30
CA ALA A 80 2.47 -9.66 -9.58
C ALA A 80 2.87 -8.18 -9.65
N ARG A 81 1.90 -7.27 -9.47
CA ARG A 81 2.13 -5.83 -9.35
C ARG A 81 1.36 -5.29 -8.15
N PRO A 82 1.91 -4.29 -7.42
CA PRO A 82 1.14 -3.59 -6.40
C PRO A 82 -0.17 -3.08 -7.01
N PHE A 83 -1.26 -3.06 -6.24
CA PHE A 83 -2.57 -2.65 -6.74
C PHE A 83 -2.55 -1.27 -7.42
N LEU A 84 -1.82 -0.32 -6.83
CA LEU A 84 -1.70 1.05 -7.34
C LEU A 84 -0.83 1.16 -8.61
N ALA A 85 -0.28 0.07 -9.15
CA ALA A 85 0.43 0.09 -10.43
C ALA A 85 -0.52 0.30 -11.63
N PHE A 86 -1.79 -0.10 -11.51
CA PHE A 86 -2.79 0.01 -12.58
C PHE A 86 -4.13 0.53 -12.05
N SER A 87 -4.94 1.07 -12.95
CA SER A 87 -6.31 1.47 -12.65
C SER A 87 -7.25 0.28 -12.83
N VAL A 88 -8.22 0.12 -11.93
CA VAL A 88 -9.28 -0.88 -12.08
C VAL A 88 -10.22 -0.42 -13.21
N PRO A 89 -10.47 -1.24 -14.26
CA PRO A 89 -11.43 -0.90 -15.29
C PRO A 89 -12.85 -0.77 -14.74
N ASN A 90 -13.72 -0.10 -15.48
CA ASN A 90 -15.14 -0.05 -15.11
C ASN A 90 -15.79 -1.44 -15.17
N VAL A 91 -16.85 -1.60 -14.36
CA VAL A 91 -17.76 -2.75 -14.43
C VAL A 91 -18.46 -2.76 -15.80
N SER A 92 -18.41 -3.90 -16.47
CA SER A 92 -18.87 -4.08 -17.85
C SER A 92 -20.36 -4.42 -17.93
N ILE A 93 -20.89 -5.20 -16.98
CA ILE A 93 -22.28 -5.65 -16.91
C ILE A 93 -23.17 -4.50 -16.42
N PRO A 94 -24.11 -3.99 -17.25
CA PRO A 94 -24.93 -2.83 -16.90
C PRO A 94 -25.72 -2.99 -15.59
N GLU A 95 -26.22 -4.20 -15.32
CA GLU A 95 -27.00 -4.52 -14.13
C GLU A 95 -26.21 -4.42 -12.81
N LEU A 96 -24.87 -4.44 -12.91
CA LEU A 96 -23.94 -4.34 -11.79
C LEU A 96 -23.34 -2.92 -11.65
N GLN A 97 -23.45 -2.08 -12.68
CA GLN A 97 -22.91 -0.73 -12.62
C GLN A 97 -23.58 0.10 -11.53
N ASN A 98 -22.80 0.97 -10.89
CA ASN A 98 -23.22 1.85 -9.80
C ASN A 98 -23.75 1.16 -8.53
N LYS A 99 -23.59 -0.16 -8.41
CA LYS A 99 -23.88 -0.89 -7.16
C LYS A 99 -22.62 -1.09 -6.35
N ALA A 100 -22.74 -1.04 -5.03
CA ALA A 100 -21.69 -1.54 -4.15
C ALA A 100 -21.65 -3.09 -4.20
N TYR A 101 -20.49 -3.66 -3.88
CA TYR A 101 -20.30 -5.11 -3.89
C TYR A 101 -21.33 -5.87 -3.03
N ASP A 102 -21.63 -5.34 -1.84
CA ASP A 102 -22.55 -5.97 -0.88
C ASP A 102 -24.04 -5.69 -1.18
N GLU A 103 -24.36 -4.79 -2.13
CA GLU A 103 -25.74 -4.49 -2.55
C GLU A 103 -26.25 -5.45 -3.64
N VAL A 104 -25.34 -6.17 -4.29
CA VAL A 104 -25.70 -7.14 -5.32
C VAL A 104 -26.21 -8.42 -4.66
N ASN A 105 -27.43 -8.84 -5.01
CA ASN A 105 -27.88 -10.20 -4.73
C ASN A 105 -27.16 -11.18 -5.67
N TRP A 106 -25.92 -11.52 -5.31
CA TRP A 106 -25.03 -12.35 -6.12
C TRP A 106 -25.62 -13.72 -6.42
N GLU A 107 -26.35 -14.31 -5.48
CA GLU A 107 -26.96 -15.62 -5.69
C GLU A 107 -28.04 -15.57 -6.78
N ALA A 108 -28.94 -14.59 -6.71
CA ALA A 108 -29.97 -14.40 -7.74
C ALA A 108 -29.37 -14.01 -9.09
N PHE A 109 -28.35 -13.13 -9.09
CA PHE A 109 -27.65 -12.72 -10.30
C PHE A 109 -26.93 -13.88 -10.98
N LEU A 110 -26.21 -14.72 -10.23
CA LEU A 110 -25.50 -15.86 -10.81
C LEU A 110 -26.45 -16.99 -11.24
N ARG A 111 -27.59 -17.15 -10.58
CA ARG A 111 -28.66 -18.08 -11.00
C ARG A 111 -29.36 -17.65 -12.29
N SER A 112 -29.36 -16.36 -12.62
CA SER A 112 -29.93 -15.88 -13.89
C SER A 112 -28.98 -16.03 -15.08
N LEU A 113 -27.70 -16.33 -14.84
CA LEU A 113 -26.75 -16.65 -15.90
C LEU A 113 -26.95 -18.09 -16.38
N THR A 114 -27.18 -18.27 -17.68
CA THR A 114 -27.24 -19.60 -18.29
C THR A 114 -25.87 -20.28 -18.18
N PRO A 115 -25.80 -21.57 -17.76
CA PRO A 115 -24.54 -22.30 -17.67
C PRO A 115 -23.73 -22.34 -18.98
N GLU A 116 -24.43 -22.30 -20.12
CA GLU A 116 -23.85 -22.38 -21.46
C GLU A 116 -23.21 -21.05 -21.91
N ASP A 117 -23.57 -19.91 -21.31
CA ASP A 117 -22.96 -18.61 -21.62
C ASP A 117 -21.66 -18.40 -20.82
N THR A 118 -20.65 -19.18 -21.19
CA THR A 118 -19.33 -19.16 -20.56
C THR A 118 -18.67 -17.78 -20.62
N HIS A 119 -18.96 -17.01 -21.68
CA HIS A 119 -18.42 -15.66 -21.84
C HIS A 119 -19.01 -14.71 -20.80
N ARG A 120 -20.33 -14.64 -20.68
CA ARG A 120 -20.98 -13.76 -19.70
C ARG A 120 -20.63 -14.15 -18.26
N ARG A 121 -20.45 -15.44 -17.98
CA ARG A 121 -19.97 -15.93 -16.67
C ARG A 121 -18.55 -15.46 -16.36
N GLU A 122 -17.65 -15.48 -17.34
CA GLU A 122 -16.29 -14.93 -17.17
C GLU A 122 -16.32 -13.41 -16.94
N VAL A 123 -17.15 -12.68 -17.70
CA VAL A 123 -17.32 -11.22 -17.48
C VAL A 123 -17.88 -10.94 -16.09
N ALA A 124 -18.85 -11.73 -15.62
CA ALA A 124 -19.40 -11.62 -14.26
C ALA A 124 -18.36 -11.88 -13.17
N LEU A 125 -17.49 -12.87 -13.36
CA LEU A 125 -16.36 -13.16 -12.46
C LEU A 125 -15.43 -11.95 -12.37
N LEU A 126 -15.09 -11.36 -13.52
CA LEU A 126 -14.22 -10.18 -13.59
C LEU A 126 -14.86 -8.96 -12.97
N ASP A 127 -16.12 -8.67 -13.25
CA ASP A 127 -16.82 -7.53 -12.69
C ASP A 127 -16.98 -7.64 -11.17
N SER A 128 -17.28 -8.84 -10.68
CA SER A 128 -17.29 -9.11 -9.24
C SER A 128 -15.93 -8.85 -8.59
N SER A 129 -14.82 -9.21 -9.25
CA SER A 129 -13.46 -8.89 -8.77
C SER A 129 -13.18 -7.39 -8.68
N LYS A 130 -13.65 -6.61 -9.67
CA LYS A 130 -13.49 -5.14 -9.71
C LYS A 130 -14.26 -4.50 -8.56
N MET A 131 -15.51 -4.94 -8.34
CA MET A 131 -16.36 -4.45 -7.26
C MET A 131 -15.79 -4.83 -5.87
N ALA A 132 -15.24 -6.03 -5.72
CA ALA A 132 -14.57 -6.45 -4.49
C ALA A 132 -13.31 -5.63 -4.21
N ALA A 133 -12.49 -5.36 -5.23
CA ALA A 133 -11.32 -4.48 -5.10
C ALA A 133 -11.71 -3.07 -4.66
N GLN A 134 -12.85 -2.56 -5.17
CA GLN A 134 -13.40 -1.28 -4.75
C GLN A 134 -13.81 -1.28 -3.28
N LYS A 135 -14.57 -2.28 -2.84
CA LYS A 135 -14.93 -2.46 -1.42
C LYS A 135 -13.70 -2.48 -0.51
N VAL A 136 -12.69 -3.27 -0.88
CA VAL A 136 -11.42 -3.34 -0.15
C VAL A 136 -10.75 -1.97 -0.09
N GLY A 137 -10.65 -1.29 -1.23
CA GLY A 137 -9.94 -0.02 -1.38
C GLY A 137 -10.48 1.15 -0.56
N VAL A 138 -11.80 1.20 -0.35
CA VAL A 138 -12.48 2.25 0.44
C VAL A 138 -12.71 1.86 1.90
N SER A 139 -12.05 0.80 2.37
CA SER A 139 -12.10 0.30 3.75
C SER A 139 -10.72 0.28 4.38
N PHE A 140 -10.65 0.11 5.70
CA PHE A 140 -9.42 -0.25 6.39
C PHE A 140 -9.67 -1.15 7.61
N SER A 141 -8.66 -1.88 8.07
CA SER A 141 -8.68 -2.59 9.35
C SER A 141 -7.32 -2.47 10.05
N VAL A 142 -7.30 -2.48 11.38
CA VAL A 142 -6.08 -2.31 12.19
C VAL A 142 -5.66 -3.64 12.81
N PHE A 143 -4.36 -3.77 13.11
CA PHE A 143 -3.82 -4.97 13.75
C PHE A 143 -2.70 -4.65 14.74
N SER A 144 -2.51 -5.58 15.66
CA SER A 144 -1.46 -5.58 16.67
C SER A 144 -1.47 -4.30 17.50
N ARG A 145 -2.56 -4.17 18.27
CA ARG A 145 -2.76 -3.12 19.27
C ARG A 145 -1.56 -3.04 20.22
N ILE A 146 -1.04 -1.83 20.43
CA ILE A 146 0.16 -1.56 21.23
C ILE A 146 -0.22 -1.01 22.61
N ALA A 147 -0.96 0.09 22.64
CA ALA A 147 -1.27 0.82 23.86
C ALA A 147 -2.61 1.56 23.74
N GLU A 148 -3.18 1.90 24.88
CA GLU A 148 -4.39 2.71 25.02
C GLU A 148 -4.08 3.84 26.01
N ASN A 149 -4.38 5.08 25.63
CA ASN A 149 -4.27 6.21 26.55
C ASN A 149 -5.39 6.14 27.60
N GLU A 150 -5.18 6.75 28.77
CA GLU A 150 -6.18 6.79 29.85
C GLU A 150 -7.56 7.21 29.33
N GLY A 151 -8.55 6.33 29.53
CA GLY A 151 -9.93 6.54 29.10
C GLY A 151 -10.22 6.22 27.64
N GLY A 152 -9.34 5.55 26.89
CA GLY A 152 -9.64 5.01 25.56
C GLY A 152 -9.75 6.04 24.42
N LYS A 153 -9.33 7.28 24.68
CA LYS A 153 -9.39 8.36 23.68
C LYS A 153 -8.51 8.12 22.46
N LYS A 154 -7.41 7.41 22.65
CA LYS A 154 -6.44 7.08 21.61
C LYS A 154 -6.00 5.64 21.78
N ILE A 155 -6.02 4.89 20.68
CA ILE A 155 -5.52 3.52 20.63
C ILE A 155 -4.42 3.45 19.58
N ASP A 156 -3.24 3.01 19.99
CA ASP A 156 -2.07 2.84 19.13
C ASP A 156 -1.98 1.43 18.57
N TYR A 157 -1.60 1.33 17.29
CA TYR A 157 -1.48 0.08 16.55
C TYR A 157 -0.11 -0.04 15.89
N HIS A 158 0.34 -1.28 15.71
CA HIS A 158 1.55 -1.55 14.94
C HIS A 158 1.31 -1.41 13.43
N GLY A 159 0.12 -1.76 12.96
CA GLY A 159 -0.17 -1.69 11.54
C GLY A 159 -1.64 -1.60 11.20
N ILE A 160 -1.87 -1.36 9.92
CA ILE A 160 -3.17 -1.13 9.31
C ILE A 160 -3.19 -1.69 7.89
N PHE A 161 -4.24 -2.40 7.53
CA PHE A 161 -4.60 -2.65 6.14
C PHE A 161 -5.37 -1.44 5.64
N LEU A 162 -4.69 -0.54 4.93
CA LEU A 162 -5.28 0.67 4.38
C LEU A 162 -5.64 0.43 2.91
N GLY A 163 -6.90 0.09 2.66
CA GLY A 163 -7.34 -0.28 1.32
C GLY A 163 -6.64 -1.54 0.81
N ALA A 164 -5.89 -1.39 -0.28
CA ALA A 164 -5.14 -2.48 -0.92
C ALA A 164 -3.83 -2.84 -0.21
N GLU A 165 -3.29 -1.96 0.63
CA GLU A 165 -1.91 -2.04 1.12
C GLU A 165 -1.86 -2.35 2.62
N ARG A 166 -0.85 -3.10 3.06
CA ARG A 166 -0.54 -3.35 4.48
C ARG A 166 0.56 -2.39 4.90
N ILE A 167 0.26 -1.50 5.84
CA ILE A 167 1.17 -0.47 6.35
C ILE A 167 1.57 -0.81 7.79
N GLU A 168 2.84 -0.62 8.12
CA GLU A 168 3.42 -0.89 9.43
C GLU A 168 4.29 0.27 9.91
N LEU A 169 4.50 0.38 11.22
CA LEU A 169 5.43 1.35 11.78
C LEU A 169 6.83 1.21 11.16
N GLY A 170 7.47 2.33 10.83
CA GLY A 170 8.75 2.38 10.13
C GLY A 170 8.65 2.37 8.60
N ASP A 171 7.45 2.17 8.05
CA ASP A 171 7.20 2.38 6.63
C ASP A 171 7.33 3.85 6.22
N VAL A 172 7.42 4.04 4.91
CA VAL A 172 7.38 5.35 4.28
C VAL A 172 6.14 5.40 3.40
N LEU A 173 5.37 6.48 3.52
CA LEU A 173 4.13 6.67 2.79
C LEU A 173 4.24 7.88 1.86
N ARG A 174 3.69 7.76 0.66
CA ARG A 174 3.51 8.89 -0.26
C ARG A 174 2.35 9.73 0.24
N VAL A 175 2.55 11.04 0.36
CA VAL A 175 1.52 11.94 0.93
C VAL A 175 1.09 13.02 -0.04
N ARG A 176 -0.16 13.44 0.11
CA ARG A 176 -0.71 14.65 -0.48
C ARG A 176 -0.47 15.78 0.53
N ILE A 177 0.21 16.83 0.08
CA ILE A 177 0.38 18.00 0.93
C ILE A 177 -0.87 18.88 0.83
N SER A 178 -1.44 19.21 1.99
CA SER A 178 -2.62 20.08 2.10
C SER A 178 -2.33 21.25 3.04
N PRO A 179 -3.03 22.39 2.89
CA PRO A 179 -2.84 23.56 3.77
C PRO A 179 -3.02 23.25 5.26
N GLU A 180 -3.89 22.28 5.60
CA GLU A 180 -4.16 21.84 6.98
C GLU A 180 -2.91 21.26 7.68
N GLN A 181 -1.92 20.84 6.90
CA GLN A 181 -0.67 20.30 7.42
C GLN A 181 0.32 21.39 7.83
N ASN A 182 -0.04 22.68 7.70
CA ASN A 182 0.79 23.82 8.13
C ASN A 182 2.22 23.78 7.56
N LEU A 183 2.33 23.37 6.29
CA LEU A 183 3.56 23.47 5.50
C LEU A 183 3.52 24.73 4.64
N SER A 184 4.68 25.15 4.12
CA SER A 184 4.75 26.29 3.19
C SER A 184 3.90 26.03 1.94
N ALA A 185 3.35 27.08 1.33
CA ALA A 185 2.53 26.96 0.11
C ALA A 185 3.30 26.28 -1.04
N ALA A 186 4.62 26.45 -1.10
CA ALA A 186 5.48 25.77 -2.07
C ALA A 186 5.47 24.24 -1.90
N ALA A 187 5.21 23.72 -0.69
CA ALA A 187 5.12 22.29 -0.43
C ALA A 187 3.84 21.65 -1.02
N ASN A 188 2.78 22.43 -1.25
CA ASN A 188 1.50 21.92 -1.77
C ASN A 188 1.63 21.29 -3.16
N ASN A 189 2.62 21.72 -3.94
CA ASN A 189 2.84 21.24 -5.30
C ASN A 189 3.92 20.15 -5.39
N LEU A 190 4.36 19.60 -4.26
CA LEU A 190 5.40 18.57 -4.28
C LEU A 190 4.85 17.28 -4.90
N PRO A 191 5.54 16.73 -5.93
CA PRO A 191 5.16 15.43 -6.46
C PRO A 191 5.35 14.32 -5.42
N ASP A 192 6.44 14.42 -4.65
CA ASP A 192 6.99 13.31 -3.86
C ASP A 192 7.27 13.69 -2.39
N ALA A 193 6.28 14.23 -1.68
CA ALA A 193 6.37 14.31 -0.23
C ALA A 193 6.18 12.93 0.40
N LEU A 194 7.03 12.59 1.38
CA LEU A 194 7.11 11.26 1.98
C LEU A 194 6.99 11.33 3.50
N LEU A 195 6.02 10.63 4.09
CA LEU A 195 5.89 10.48 5.54
C LEU A 195 6.67 9.26 6.00
N ALA A 196 7.69 9.46 6.82
CA ALA A 196 8.32 8.38 7.58
C ALA A 196 7.50 8.08 8.83
N LEU A 197 6.80 6.95 8.80
CA LEU A 197 5.75 6.62 9.76
C LEU A 197 6.33 6.19 11.10
N ARG A 198 5.85 6.82 12.18
CA ARG A 198 6.26 6.52 13.56
C ARG A 198 5.14 5.97 14.41
N GLU A 199 3.90 6.32 14.09
CA GLU A 199 2.74 6.01 14.92
C GLU A 199 1.49 5.89 14.04
N ILE A 200 0.67 4.89 14.32
CA ILE A 200 -0.66 4.67 13.74
C ILE A 200 -1.62 4.60 14.92
N CYS A 201 -2.67 5.41 14.90
CA CYS A 201 -3.68 5.38 15.95
C CYS A 201 -5.10 5.61 15.44
N THR A 202 -6.07 5.21 16.24
CA THR A 202 -7.47 5.62 16.10
C THR A 202 -7.88 6.45 17.32
N ALA A 203 -8.90 7.28 17.15
CA ALA A 203 -9.49 8.07 18.23
C ALA A 203 -10.98 7.73 18.37
N PRO A 204 -11.33 6.54 18.89
CA PRO A 204 -12.70 6.00 18.80
C PRO A 204 -13.74 6.82 19.57
N ILE A 205 -13.31 7.64 20.55
CA ILE A 205 -14.19 8.52 21.32
C ILE A 205 -14.36 9.86 20.62
N ASP A 206 -13.25 10.51 20.28
CA ASP A 206 -13.26 11.88 19.77
C ASP A 206 -13.63 11.93 18.27
N VAL A 207 -13.13 10.98 17.49
CA VAL A 207 -13.39 10.89 16.05
C VAL A 207 -13.55 9.43 15.59
N PRO A 208 -14.72 8.82 15.85
CA PRO A 208 -14.98 7.42 15.52
C PRO A 208 -14.78 7.10 14.04
N GLY A 209 -14.18 5.93 13.76
CA GLY A 209 -14.05 5.40 12.38
C GLY A 209 -12.93 6.02 11.54
N MET A 210 -12.01 6.77 12.15
CA MET A 210 -10.86 7.37 11.45
C MET A 210 -9.52 6.90 12.00
N ALA A 211 -8.58 6.66 11.09
CA ALA A 211 -7.18 6.42 11.43
C ALA A 211 -6.32 7.68 11.23
N PHE A 212 -5.33 7.82 12.11
CA PHE A 212 -4.33 8.89 12.09
C PHE A 212 -2.93 8.30 11.96
N PHE A 213 -2.08 9.02 11.25
CA PHE A 213 -0.72 8.63 10.93
C PHE A 213 0.20 9.75 11.35
N LYS A 214 1.17 9.44 12.21
CA LYS A 214 2.11 10.44 12.72
C LYS A 214 3.54 10.07 12.38
N GLY A 215 4.31 11.06 11.96
CA GLY A 215 5.66 10.85 11.47
C GLY A 215 6.35 12.12 10.99
N ASP A 216 7.49 11.96 10.34
CA ASP A 216 8.27 13.06 9.79
C ASP A 216 8.05 13.16 8.28
N ILE A 217 7.80 14.36 7.76
CA ILE A 217 7.62 14.59 6.33
C ILE A 217 8.96 14.98 5.71
N TYR A 218 9.35 14.23 4.68
CA TYR A 218 10.56 14.41 3.89
C TYR A 218 10.27 14.80 2.45
N GLN A 219 11.23 15.49 1.85
CA GLN A 219 11.30 15.76 0.41
C GLN A 219 12.63 15.21 -0.14
N PRO A 220 12.59 14.27 -1.10
CA PRO A 220 13.75 13.94 -1.92
C PRO A 220 14.11 15.11 -2.85
N LEU A 221 15.40 15.40 -2.97
CA LEU A 221 15.94 16.46 -3.82
C LEU A 221 17.15 15.95 -4.61
N THR A 222 17.36 16.55 -5.78
CA THR A 222 18.54 16.37 -6.64
C THR A 222 19.31 17.66 -6.79
N GLY A 223 20.63 17.55 -6.96
CA GLY A 223 21.52 18.67 -7.25
C GLY A 223 21.37 19.83 -6.28
N ASP A 224 21.28 21.03 -6.85
CA ASP A 224 21.14 22.29 -6.12
C ASP A 224 19.68 22.75 -6.01
N ASN A 225 18.72 21.86 -6.27
CA ASN A 225 17.30 22.19 -6.13
C ASN A 225 17.01 22.64 -4.70
N ALA A 226 16.38 23.81 -4.57
CA ALA A 226 16.00 24.37 -3.30
C ALA A 226 14.88 23.53 -2.65
N PRO A 227 14.88 23.36 -1.32
CA PRO A 227 13.78 22.75 -0.61
C PRO A 227 12.50 23.60 -0.73
N ALA A 228 11.34 22.98 -0.50
CA ALA A 228 10.06 23.70 -0.50
C ALA A 228 9.91 24.72 0.66
N THR A 229 10.82 24.72 1.64
CA THR A 229 10.81 25.65 2.76
C THR A 229 12.24 25.94 3.21
N ASP A 230 12.52 27.20 3.56
CA ASP A 230 13.82 27.64 4.09
C ASP A 230 14.14 27.00 5.46
N ALA A 231 13.12 26.51 6.17
CA ALA A 231 13.28 25.78 7.43
C ALA A 231 13.74 24.32 7.21
N ALA A 232 13.81 23.85 5.96
CA ALA A 232 14.14 22.47 5.67
C ALA A 232 15.60 22.16 6.01
N THR A 233 15.81 21.02 6.67
CA THR A 233 17.15 20.58 7.09
C THR A 233 17.54 19.33 6.33
N THR A 234 18.74 19.29 5.74
CA THR A 234 19.28 18.08 5.11
C THR A 234 19.50 17.00 6.17
N VAL A 235 19.02 15.78 5.89
CA VAL A 235 19.02 14.69 6.86
C VAL A 235 20.13 13.70 6.53
N PRO A 236 20.99 13.34 7.51
CA PRO A 236 21.97 12.28 7.34
C PRO A 236 21.30 10.93 7.01
N GLU A 237 21.93 10.16 6.13
CA GLU A 237 21.36 8.90 5.62
C GLU A 237 21.14 7.82 6.70
N ASP A 238 21.99 7.79 7.72
CA ASP A 238 21.86 6.89 8.88
C ASP A 238 20.65 7.25 9.77
N LYS A 239 20.13 8.47 9.63
CA LYS A 239 18.93 8.96 10.34
C LYS A 239 17.65 8.76 9.54
N LEU A 240 17.71 8.37 8.27
CA LEU A 240 16.54 8.07 7.45
C LEU A 240 15.90 6.73 7.85
N PRO A 241 14.56 6.58 7.67
CA PRO A 241 13.90 5.28 7.79
C PRO A 241 14.44 4.33 6.72
N ARG A 242 14.37 3.03 6.99
CA ARG A 242 14.98 1.99 6.14
C ARG A 242 14.62 2.12 4.65
N PRO A 243 13.34 2.30 4.24
CA PRO A 243 13.01 2.39 2.82
C PRO A 243 13.67 3.59 2.12
N LEU A 244 13.74 4.75 2.78
CA LEU A 244 14.43 5.93 2.22
C LEU A 244 15.94 5.74 2.20
N ARG A 245 16.51 5.09 3.22
CA ARG A 245 17.93 4.78 3.25
C ARG A 245 18.32 3.88 2.07
N GLU A 246 17.58 2.79 1.87
CA GLU A 246 17.80 1.87 0.73
C GLU A 246 17.68 2.62 -0.62
N GLU A 247 16.71 3.51 -0.74
CA GLU A 247 16.54 4.36 -1.93
C GLU A 247 17.73 5.30 -2.16
N MET A 248 18.19 6.00 -1.12
CA MET A 248 19.32 6.93 -1.23
C MET A 248 20.62 6.22 -1.56
N VAL A 249 20.88 5.06 -0.95
CA VAL A 249 22.04 4.21 -1.28
C VAL A 249 22.00 3.79 -2.75
N PHE A 250 20.84 3.32 -3.22
CA PHE A 250 20.65 2.91 -4.61
C PHE A 250 20.90 4.07 -5.58
N ARG A 251 20.28 5.23 -5.34
CA ARG A 251 20.41 6.40 -6.21
C ARG A 251 21.83 6.96 -6.23
N LYS A 252 22.53 7.02 -5.09
CA LYS A 252 23.94 7.45 -5.05
C LYS A 252 24.87 6.49 -5.78
N LYS A 253 24.59 5.18 -5.74
CA LYS A 253 25.38 4.17 -6.45
C LYS A 253 25.24 4.29 -7.96
N PHE A 254 24.02 4.42 -8.45
CA PHE A 254 23.75 4.36 -9.90
C PHE A 254 23.61 5.72 -10.57
N ALA A 255 23.27 6.79 -9.86
CA ALA A 255 23.17 8.15 -10.39
C ALA A 255 23.88 9.18 -9.48
N PRO A 256 25.20 9.05 -9.26
CA PRO A 256 25.94 9.93 -8.34
C PRO A 256 25.93 11.41 -8.75
N ALA A 257 25.90 11.70 -10.05
CA ALA A 257 25.88 13.06 -10.59
C ALA A 257 24.62 13.86 -10.18
N GLU A 258 23.51 13.17 -9.91
CA GLU A 258 22.24 13.77 -9.48
C GLU A 258 22.30 14.27 -8.03
N ARG A 259 23.33 13.92 -7.24
CA ARG A 259 23.55 14.41 -5.87
C ARG A 259 22.31 14.29 -4.97
N TRP A 260 21.64 13.14 -5.02
CA TRP A 260 20.41 12.87 -4.26
C TRP A 260 20.58 13.08 -2.75
N ARG A 261 19.61 13.77 -2.14
CA ARG A 261 19.49 13.98 -0.69
C ARG A 261 18.04 14.04 -0.26
N CYS A 262 17.79 13.79 1.02
CA CYS A 262 16.49 14.03 1.64
C CYS A 262 16.59 15.23 2.59
N VAL A 263 15.56 16.08 2.56
CA VAL A 263 15.39 17.16 3.53
C VAL A 263 14.14 16.91 4.36
N LEU A 264 14.23 17.25 5.64
CA LEU A 264 13.11 17.26 6.56
C LEU A 264 12.29 18.54 6.35
N LEU A 265 11.01 18.39 6.02
CA LEU A 265 10.06 19.51 5.90
C LEU A 265 9.34 19.79 7.21
N LYS A 266 8.94 18.73 7.94
CA LYS A 266 8.19 18.85 9.20
C LYS A 266 8.37 17.61 10.06
N GLN A 267 8.64 17.81 11.35
CA GLN A 267 8.65 16.73 12.35
C GLN A 267 7.26 16.51 12.93
N ASN A 268 6.97 15.26 13.31
CA ASN A 268 5.74 14.89 14.03
C ASN A 268 4.44 15.40 13.38
N ALA A 269 4.39 15.42 12.05
CA ALA A 269 3.16 15.71 11.32
C ALA A 269 2.12 14.63 11.63
N VAL A 270 0.86 15.03 11.81
CA VAL A 270 -0.28 14.15 11.99
C VAL A 270 -1.16 14.25 10.76
N LEU A 271 -1.37 13.14 10.08
CA LEU A 271 -2.13 13.03 8.84
C LEU A 271 -3.33 12.11 9.03
N ARG A 272 -4.37 12.33 8.23
CA ARG A 272 -5.53 11.44 8.14
C ARG A 272 -5.41 10.56 6.90
N GLU A 273 -6.24 9.54 6.82
CA GLU A 273 -6.27 8.65 5.66
C GLU A 273 -6.35 9.33 4.28
N PRO A 274 -7.14 10.42 4.08
CA PRO A 274 -7.21 11.07 2.76
C PRO A 274 -5.93 11.80 2.34
N ASP A 275 -5.05 12.09 3.28
CA ASP A 275 -3.76 12.71 3.01
C ASP A 275 -2.74 11.69 2.46
N LEU A 276 -3.07 10.40 2.46
CA LEU A 276 -2.17 9.32 2.04
C LEU A 276 -2.47 8.86 0.61
N LYS A 277 -1.43 8.86 -0.23
CA LYS A 277 -1.50 8.36 -1.62
C LYS A 277 -1.28 6.85 -1.69
N GLY A 278 -0.52 6.29 -0.75
CA GLY A 278 -0.19 4.86 -0.64
C GLY A 278 1.23 4.64 -0.12
N ARG A 279 1.69 3.39 -0.08
CA ARG A 279 3.07 3.05 0.32
C ARG A 279 4.09 3.63 -0.66
N PHE A 280 5.27 3.93 -0.12
CA PHE A 280 6.48 4.14 -0.91
C PHE A 280 7.12 2.79 -1.23
N TYR A 281 7.49 2.59 -2.49
CA TYR A 281 8.20 1.38 -2.93
C TYR A 281 9.59 1.76 -3.41
N ALA A 282 10.65 1.16 -2.86
CA ALA A 282 12.00 1.45 -3.30
C ALA A 282 12.15 1.17 -4.81
N THR A 283 12.74 2.11 -5.55
CA THR A 283 12.78 2.13 -7.01
C THR A 283 13.41 0.86 -7.58
N HIS A 284 14.51 0.43 -6.96
CA HIS A 284 15.24 -0.77 -7.38
C HIS A 284 14.46 -2.08 -7.24
N ARG A 285 13.36 -2.09 -6.48
CA ARG A 285 12.48 -3.27 -6.32
C ARG A 285 11.28 -3.22 -7.24
N LEU A 286 10.65 -2.05 -7.35
CA LEU A 286 9.42 -1.90 -8.11
C LEU A 286 9.67 -1.73 -9.61
N LEU A 287 10.66 -0.94 -10.01
CA LEU A 287 10.90 -0.62 -11.41
C LEU A 287 11.17 -1.86 -12.27
N PRO A 288 11.93 -2.87 -11.82
CA PRO A 288 12.11 -4.11 -12.57
C PRO A 288 10.82 -4.90 -12.81
N LEU A 289 9.84 -4.80 -11.92
CA LEU A 289 8.51 -5.37 -12.16
C LEU A 289 7.80 -4.59 -13.27
N LEU A 290 7.83 -3.26 -13.23
CA LEU A 290 7.08 -2.46 -14.20
C LEU A 290 7.69 -2.48 -15.61
N ASP A 291 9.00 -2.39 -15.72
CA ASP A 291 9.70 -2.16 -16.99
C ASP A 291 10.55 -3.36 -17.46
N GLY A 292 10.68 -4.39 -16.61
CA GLY A 292 11.50 -5.56 -16.86
C GLY A 292 12.94 -5.43 -16.37
N GLN A 293 13.44 -6.48 -15.71
CA GLN A 293 14.77 -6.54 -15.08
C GLN A 293 15.91 -6.12 -16.02
N ALA A 294 15.92 -6.62 -17.26
CA ALA A 294 17.01 -6.37 -18.20
C ALA A 294 17.10 -4.89 -18.61
N LYS A 295 15.94 -4.26 -18.88
CA LYS A 295 15.87 -2.85 -19.25
C LYS A 295 16.34 -1.96 -18.10
N VAL A 296 15.83 -2.21 -16.89
CA VAL A 296 16.20 -1.43 -15.70
C VAL A 296 17.68 -1.57 -15.37
N ALA A 297 18.24 -2.78 -15.48
CA ALA A 297 19.66 -3.00 -15.27
C ALA A 297 20.50 -2.22 -16.28
N ALA A 298 20.14 -2.23 -17.58
CA ALA A 298 20.85 -1.48 -18.61
C ALA A 298 20.81 0.04 -18.37
N GLU A 299 19.65 0.58 -18.01
CA GLU A 299 19.49 2.01 -17.70
C GLU A 299 20.30 2.42 -16.46
N ALA A 300 20.29 1.60 -15.41
CA ALA A 300 21.06 1.87 -14.20
C ALA A 300 22.57 1.92 -14.48
N GLN A 301 23.09 1.06 -15.37
CA GLN A 301 24.51 1.11 -15.78
C GLN A 301 24.86 2.38 -16.58
N GLN A 302 23.87 3.02 -17.20
CA GLN A 302 24.04 4.28 -17.93
C GLN A 302 23.88 5.52 -17.05
N GLY A 303 23.69 5.36 -15.74
CA GLY A 303 23.44 6.49 -14.86
C GLY A 303 21.97 6.91 -14.73
N ILE A 304 21.05 6.18 -15.38
CA ILE A 304 19.65 6.57 -15.48
C ILE A 304 18.85 5.89 -14.38
N VAL A 305 18.37 6.68 -13.42
CA VAL A 305 17.48 6.21 -12.33
C VAL A 305 16.16 6.98 -12.39
N ARG A 306 15.13 6.34 -12.96
CA ARG A 306 13.78 6.91 -13.05
C ARG A 306 13.06 6.88 -11.72
N ASP A 307 12.22 7.88 -11.47
CA ASP A 307 11.31 7.84 -10.34
C ASP A 307 10.07 6.98 -10.66
N VAL A 308 9.78 6.03 -9.77
CA VAL A 308 8.62 5.14 -9.90
C VAL A 308 7.40 5.63 -9.13
N GLN A 309 7.56 6.52 -8.14
CA GLN A 309 6.47 6.93 -7.24
C GLN A 309 5.36 7.68 -7.98
N GLN A 310 5.72 8.46 -9.01
CA GLN A 310 4.80 9.25 -9.82
C GLN A 310 3.99 8.41 -10.82
N ARG A 311 4.43 7.17 -11.10
CA ARG A 311 3.72 6.23 -11.99
C ARG A 311 2.62 5.46 -11.29
N LEU A 312 2.62 5.48 -9.97
CA LEU A 312 1.64 4.78 -9.15
C LEU A 312 0.40 5.65 -8.95
N ASN A 313 -0.76 5.04 -9.12
CA ASN A 313 -2.04 5.61 -8.75
C ASN A 313 -2.06 5.98 -7.26
N GLN A 314 -3.06 6.79 -6.91
CA GLN A 314 -3.32 7.22 -5.54
C GLN A 314 -4.53 6.44 -5.02
N ARG A 315 -4.49 6.06 -3.73
CA ARG A 315 -5.51 5.22 -3.10
C ARG A 315 -6.94 5.70 -3.39
N ILE A 316 -7.26 6.96 -3.06
CA ILE A 316 -8.63 7.48 -3.16
C ILE A 316 -9.04 7.73 -4.61
N ASP A 317 -8.13 8.19 -5.47
CA ASP A 317 -8.43 8.49 -6.88
C ASP A 317 -8.81 7.23 -7.68
N THR A 318 -8.53 6.03 -7.14
CA THR A 318 -8.86 4.76 -7.78
C THR A 318 -10.35 4.40 -7.65
N PHE A 319 -11.10 5.02 -6.74
CA PHE A 319 -12.48 4.59 -6.42
C PHE A 319 -13.48 5.75 -6.45
N LYS A 320 -14.67 5.47 -7.01
CA LYS A 320 -15.77 6.46 -7.18
C LYS A 320 -16.96 6.21 -6.24
N THR A 321 -16.86 5.25 -5.32
CA THR A 321 -17.93 4.90 -4.37
C THR A 321 -17.78 5.62 -3.04
N ALA A 322 -18.86 5.63 -2.27
CA ALA A 322 -18.86 6.07 -0.89
C ALA A 322 -17.80 5.32 -0.06
N TYR A 323 -17.21 6.06 0.88
CA TYR A 323 -16.25 5.55 1.84
C TYR A 323 -16.92 4.57 2.81
N ILE A 324 -16.33 3.39 3.01
CA ILE A 324 -16.86 2.37 3.93
C ILE A 324 -16.23 2.53 5.33
N GLY A 325 -14.95 2.90 5.40
CA GLY A 325 -14.26 3.12 6.66
C GLY A 325 -13.79 1.85 7.36
N GLN A 326 -13.70 1.93 8.68
CA GLN A 326 -13.10 0.90 9.51
C GLN A 326 -13.92 -0.41 9.48
N LYS A 327 -13.22 -1.52 9.28
CA LYS A 327 -13.68 -2.89 9.48
C LYS A 327 -12.92 -3.52 10.63
N ARG A 328 -13.51 -4.55 11.24
CA ARG A 328 -12.93 -5.25 12.38
C ARG A 328 -11.67 -6.03 12.00
N SER A 329 -11.68 -6.73 10.87
CA SER A 329 -10.54 -7.49 10.37
C SER A 329 -10.35 -7.36 8.85
N ARG A 330 -9.22 -7.88 8.35
CA ARG A 330 -8.93 -7.97 6.93
C ARG A 330 -9.86 -8.97 6.26
N ALA A 331 -10.18 -10.07 6.96
CA ALA A 331 -11.18 -11.02 6.52
C ALA A 331 -12.56 -10.36 6.35
N ASP A 332 -13.00 -9.51 7.28
CA ASP A 332 -14.27 -8.77 7.16
C ASP A 332 -14.25 -7.74 6.02
N THR A 333 -13.09 -7.13 5.79
CA THR A 333 -12.89 -6.18 4.68
C THR A 333 -13.07 -6.87 3.33
N ILE A 334 -12.54 -8.08 3.18
CA ILE A 334 -12.65 -8.88 1.95
C ILE A 334 -14.04 -9.51 1.85
N GLY A 335 -14.54 -10.07 2.95
CA GLY A 335 -15.85 -10.70 3.06
C GLY A 335 -16.06 -11.83 2.04
N PRO A 336 -17.23 -11.92 1.39
CA PRO A 336 -17.55 -13.01 0.47
C PRO A 336 -16.86 -12.88 -0.90
N ALA A 337 -15.80 -12.04 -1.00
CA ALA A 337 -14.94 -11.96 -2.18
C ALA A 337 -13.88 -13.07 -2.23
N LEU A 338 -13.84 -13.95 -1.22
CA LEU A 338 -13.03 -15.16 -1.19
C LEU A 338 -13.91 -16.36 -0.80
N PRO A 339 -13.59 -17.57 -1.26
CA PRO A 339 -14.29 -18.78 -0.84
C PRO A 339 -14.22 -18.99 0.69
N PRO A 340 -15.26 -19.59 1.31
CA PRO A 340 -15.22 -19.98 2.72
C PRO A 340 -14.01 -20.85 3.04
N GLY A 341 -13.39 -20.63 4.20
CA GLY A 341 -12.19 -21.36 4.63
C GLY A 341 -10.88 -20.86 4.00
N SER A 342 -10.91 -19.80 3.21
CA SER A 342 -9.70 -19.10 2.77
C SER A 342 -8.90 -18.57 3.98
N VAL A 343 -7.60 -18.84 4.02
CA VAL A 343 -6.72 -18.43 5.13
C VAL A 343 -5.63 -17.50 4.64
N LEU A 344 -5.46 -16.37 5.33
CA LEU A 344 -4.30 -15.48 5.19
C LEU A 344 -3.25 -15.90 6.22
N GLN A 345 -2.08 -16.36 5.77
CA GLN A 345 -1.02 -16.83 6.65
C GLN A 345 -0.17 -15.66 7.14
N PHE A 346 -0.73 -14.87 8.05
CA PHE A 346 0.00 -13.77 8.63
C PHE A 346 1.14 -14.24 9.55
N GLU A 347 2.17 -13.41 9.67
CA GLU A 347 3.21 -13.61 10.66
C GLU A 347 2.63 -13.45 12.09
N PRO A 348 3.21 -14.10 13.12
CA PRO A 348 2.70 -14.00 14.50
C PRO A 348 2.62 -12.58 15.08
N SER A 349 3.33 -11.63 14.47
CA SER A 349 3.31 -10.20 14.79
C SER A 349 2.06 -9.47 14.30
N VAL A 350 1.21 -10.09 13.49
CA VAL A 350 -0.05 -9.52 12.99
C VAL A 350 -1.22 -10.16 13.72
N ARG A 351 -1.86 -9.39 14.59
CA ARG A 351 -2.99 -9.84 15.41
C ARG A 351 -4.16 -8.91 15.18
N GLU A 352 -5.13 -9.33 14.39
CA GLU A 352 -6.33 -8.54 14.13
C GLU A 352 -7.25 -8.51 15.35
N GLU A 353 -8.06 -7.46 15.48
CA GLU A 353 -8.99 -7.35 16.62
C GLU A 353 -10.13 -8.36 16.51
N GLY A 354 -10.19 -9.28 17.48
CA GLY A 354 -11.27 -10.25 17.62
C GLY A 354 -11.20 -11.43 16.66
N ALA A 355 -9.99 -11.78 16.20
CA ALA A 355 -9.64 -13.05 15.56
C ALA A 355 -9.28 -14.15 16.57
#